data_AF-A0A0P8XVY9-F1
#
_entry.id   AF-A0A0P8XVY9-F1
#
_cell.length_a   1.000
_cell.length_b   1.000
_cell.length_c   1.000
_cell.angle_alpha   90.00
_cell.angle_beta   90.00
_cell.angle_gamma   90.00
#
_symmetry.space_group_name_H-M   'P 1'
#
loop_
_entity.id
_entity.type
_entity.pdbx_description
1 polymer ?
#
loop_
_entity_poly.entity_id
_entity_poly.type
_entity_poly.pdbx_seq_one_letter_code
_entity_poly.pdbx_strand_id
1 'polypeptide(L)'
;MIYYDWYGLFSIFIPVYVFLLLPILASLGGDSTHFLERASKVQWGLMIAVFCVSHVPALLTLDISGYEGRNLLLIAYLVIVVQMSDVLQYVCGKLFGKRKIAPKLSPSKTVEGFVGGILLATLIGCALWWITPFTVWESLLIALMINLLGFAGGIVMSAIKRDRGVKDWGHMIEGHGGMLDRLDSVCFAAPIFFHLVRYGWT
;
A
#
# COMPACT_ATOMS: atom_id res chain seq x y z
N MET A 1 -1.30 -24.31 -7.78
CA MET A 1 0.02 -23.66 -7.59
C MET A 1 0.14 -23.03 -6.20
N ILE A 2 -0.32 -23.70 -5.12
CA ILE A 2 -0.32 -23.16 -3.74
C ILE A 2 0.26 -24.19 -2.73
N TYR A 3 0.75 -25.35 -3.19
CA TYR A 3 0.94 -26.49 -2.29
C TYR A 3 2.40 -26.80 -1.88
N TYR A 4 3.43 -26.20 -2.49
CA TYR A 4 4.82 -26.47 -2.08
C TYR A 4 5.72 -25.24 -2.30
N ASP A 5 6.18 -24.61 -1.21
CA ASP A 5 7.41 -23.80 -1.09
C ASP A 5 7.75 -22.66 -2.07
N TRP A 6 6.83 -22.23 -2.93
CA TRP A 6 7.06 -21.13 -3.90
C TRP A 6 6.80 -19.72 -3.35
N TYR A 7 6.60 -19.56 -2.04
CA TYR A 7 6.42 -18.25 -1.40
C TYR A 7 7.64 -17.34 -1.61
N GLY A 8 8.85 -17.87 -1.35
CA GLY A 8 10.09 -17.13 -1.59
C GLY A 8 10.19 -16.70 -3.05
N LEU A 9 9.74 -17.54 -3.99
CA LEU A 9 9.67 -17.16 -5.39
C LEU A 9 8.65 -16.03 -5.59
N PHE A 10 7.42 -16.12 -5.10
CA PHE A 10 6.42 -15.05 -5.26
C PHE A 10 6.89 -13.68 -4.73
N SER A 11 7.47 -13.64 -3.52
CA SER A 11 7.98 -12.40 -2.91
C SER A 11 9.20 -11.82 -3.64
N ILE A 12 10.02 -12.66 -4.28
CA ILE A 12 11.27 -12.25 -4.94
C ILE A 12 11.09 -12.09 -6.46
N PHE A 13 10.07 -12.73 -7.05
CA PHE A 13 9.87 -12.85 -8.49
C PHE A 13 9.77 -11.47 -9.15
N ILE A 14 8.84 -10.65 -8.69
CA ILE A 14 8.65 -9.32 -9.28
C ILE A 14 9.77 -8.35 -8.88
N PRO A 15 10.11 -8.18 -7.59
CA PRO A 15 11.09 -7.17 -7.18
C PRO A 15 12.53 -7.45 -7.61
N VAL A 16 12.89 -8.73 -7.83
CA VAL A 16 14.26 -9.11 -8.20
C VAL A 16 14.33 -9.62 -9.63
N TYR A 17 13.60 -10.70 -9.96
CA TYR A 17 13.75 -11.32 -11.28
C TYR A 17 13.16 -10.46 -12.39
N VAL A 18 11.90 -10.02 -12.27
CA VAL A 18 11.27 -9.20 -13.31
C VAL A 18 11.88 -7.81 -13.37
N PHE A 19 12.27 -7.25 -12.22
CA PHE A 19 12.97 -5.97 -12.16
C PHE A 19 14.29 -6.00 -12.95
N LEU A 20 15.10 -7.06 -12.83
CA LEU A 20 16.36 -7.19 -13.58
C LEU A 20 16.15 -7.61 -15.04
N LEU A 21 15.19 -8.49 -15.30
CA LEU A 21 14.98 -9.10 -16.62
C LEU A 21 14.35 -8.12 -17.62
N LEU A 22 13.44 -7.24 -17.20
CA LEU A 22 12.77 -6.31 -18.10
C LEU A 22 13.73 -5.30 -18.77
N PRO A 23 14.65 -4.62 -18.07
CA PRO A 23 15.66 -3.78 -18.71
C PRO A 23 16.58 -4.57 -19.63
N ILE A 24 16.99 -5.79 -19.25
CA ILE A 24 17.83 -6.64 -20.09
C ILE A 24 17.12 -6.93 -21.42
N LEU A 25 15.88 -7.40 -21.39
CA LEU A 25 15.11 -7.66 -22.62
C LEU A 25 14.87 -6.39 -23.44
N ALA A 26 14.55 -5.28 -22.77
CA ALA A 26 14.36 -4.00 -23.45
C ALA A 26 15.66 -3.52 -24.14
N SER A 27 16.83 -3.80 -23.56
CA SER A 27 18.13 -3.42 -24.13
C SER A 27 18.49 -4.20 -25.39
N LEU A 28 18.00 -5.44 -25.52
CA LEU A 28 18.19 -6.26 -26.73
C LEU A 28 17.43 -5.69 -27.94
N GLY A 29 16.40 -4.86 -27.71
CA GLY A 29 15.66 -4.17 -28.77
C GLY A 29 16.45 -3.05 -29.45
N GLY A 30 17.64 -2.70 -28.97
CA GLY A 30 18.55 -1.73 -29.60
C GLY A 30 18.11 -0.25 -29.54
N ASP A 31 16.95 0.04 -28.96
CA ASP A 31 16.42 1.41 -28.85
C ASP A 31 16.79 2.04 -27.51
N SER A 32 17.70 3.02 -27.55
CA SER A 32 18.19 3.76 -26.38
C SER A 32 17.35 4.99 -26.02
N THR A 33 16.40 5.39 -26.86
CA THR A 33 15.60 6.61 -26.62
C THR A 33 14.72 6.44 -25.39
N HIS A 34 14.80 7.38 -24.43
CA HIS A 34 14.05 7.32 -23.16
C HIS A 34 14.09 5.94 -22.46
N PHE A 35 15.17 5.17 -22.63
CA PHE A 35 15.25 3.77 -22.22
C PHE A 35 14.96 3.60 -20.71
N LEU A 36 15.66 4.36 -19.87
CA LEU A 36 15.50 4.31 -18.42
C LEU A 36 14.09 4.71 -17.97
N GLU A 37 13.51 5.72 -18.62
CA GLU A 37 12.16 6.21 -18.32
C GLU A 37 11.09 5.15 -18.65
N ARG A 38 11.19 4.52 -19.83
CA ARG A 38 10.28 3.44 -20.24
C ARG A 38 10.41 2.22 -19.34
N ALA A 39 11.65 1.78 -19.06
CA ALA A 39 11.92 0.67 -18.17
C ALA A 39 11.36 0.92 -16.76
N SER A 40 11.62 2.11 -16.20
CA SER A 40 11.12 2.50 -14.87
C SER A 40 9.59 2.53 -14.84
N LYS A 41 8.93 3.05 -15.88
CA LYS A 41 7.46 3.08 -15.98
C LYS A 41 6.85 1.67 -15.96
N VAL A 42 7.43 0.73 -16.70
CA VAL A 42 6.95 -0.66 -16.75
C VAL A 42 7.21 -1.36 -15.42
N GLN A 43 8.40 -1.21 -14.84
CA GLN A 43 8.76 -1.79 -13.55
C GLN A 43 7.85 -1.30 -12.43
N TRP A 44 7.65 0.02 -12.32
CA TRP A 44 6.75 0.61 -11.32
C TRP A 44 5.30 0.23 -11.56
N GLY A 45 4.87 0.17 -12.82
CA GLY A 45 3.53 -0.32 -13.18
C GLY A 45 3.30 -1.75 -12.69
N LEU A 46 4.25 -2.65 -12.92
CA LEU A 46 4.17 -4.03 -12.46
C LEU A 46 4.24 -4.15 -10.94
N MET A 47 5.11 -3.37 -10.29
CA MET A 47 5.24 -3.34 -8.84
C MET A 47 3.92 -2.94 -8.17
N ILE A 48 3.27 -1.88 -8.64
CA ILE A 48 2.03 -1.40 -8.05
C ILE A 48 0.84 -2.28 -8.45
N ALA A 49 0.67 -2.57 -9.74
CA ALA A 49 -0.53 -3.23 -10.25
C ALA A 49 -0.57 -4.73 -9.98
N VAL A 50 0.58 -5.39 -9.92
CA VAL A 50 0.67 -6.84 -9.72
C VAL A 50 1.20 -7.15 -8.33
N PHE A 51 2.43 -6.74 -8.01
CA PHE A 51 3.04 -7.12 -6.74
C PHE A 51 2.23 -6.60 -5.54
N CYS A 52 2.00 -5.29 -5.44
CA CYS A 52 1.26 -4.70 -4.32
C CYS A 52 -0.18 -5.21 -4.19
N VAL A 53 -0.92 -5.25 -5.29
CA VAL A 53 -2.32 -5.71 -5.32
C VAL A 53 -2.44 -7.18 -4.93
N SER A 54 -1.55 -8.06 -5.43
CA SER A 54 -1.60 -9.49 -5.13
C SER A 54 -1.29 -9.82 -3.67
N HIS A 55 -0.63 -8.94 -2.91
CA HIS A 55 -0.39 -9.15 -1.48
C HIS A 55 -1.65 -9.01 -0.62
N VAL A 56 -2.70 -8.35 -1.12
CA VAL A 56 -3.99 -8.28 -0.43
C VAL A 56 -4.66 -9.66 -0.34
N PRO A 57 -4.94 -10.37 -1.44
CA PRO A 57 -5.51 -11.72 -1.37
C PRO A 57 -4.51 -12.76 -0.84
N ALA A 58 -3.20 -12.52 -0.95
CA ALA A 58 -2.20 -13.41 -0.36
C ALA A 58 -2.36 -13.57 1.17
N LEU A 59 -2.94 -12.57 1.87
CA LEU A 59 -3.27 -12.71 3.29
C LEU A 59 -4.18 -13.92 3.59
N LEU A 60 -4.98 -14.35 2.61
CA LEU A 60 -5.83 -15.55 2.75
C LEU A 60 -5.05 -16.85 2.80
N THR A 61 -3.84 -16.87 2.24
CA THR A 61 -3.00 -18.06 2.18
C THR A 61 -2.08 -18.20 3.38
N LEU A 62 -2.14 -17.28 4.35
CA LEU A 62 -1.37 -17.37 5.57
C LEU A 62 -1.95 -18.46 6.48
N ASP A 63 -1.08 -19.32 6.99
CA ASP A 63 -1.46 -20.31 8.00
C ASP A 63 -1.09 -19.75 9.38
N ILE A 64 -2.06 -19.48 10.24
CA ILE A 64 -1.81 -18.86 11.54
C ILE A 64 -2.40 -19.76 12.60
N SER A 65 -1.54 -20.30 13.46
CA SER A 65 -1.92 -21.20 14.54
C SER A 65 -2.98 -20.54 15.43
N GLY A 66 -4.16 -21.18 15.56
CA GLY A 66 -5.27 -20.66 16.37
C GLY A 66 -6.13 -19.57 15.71
N TYR A 67 -5.89 -19.27 14.43
CA TYR A 67 -6.61 -18.26 13.66
C TYR A 67 -7.09 -18.78 12.28
N GLU A 68 -7.25 -20.10 12.18
CA GLU A 68 -7.68 -20.77 10.95
C GLU A 68 -9.06 -20.29 10.46
N GLY A 69 -9.19 -20.10 9.15
CA GLY A 69 -10.44 -19.67 8.51
C GLY A 69 -10.85 -18.22 8.76
N ARG A 70 -10.07 -17.45 9.55
CA ARG A 70 -10.35 -16.04 9.87
C ARG A 70 -9.49 -15.05 9.09
N ASN A 71 -8.69 -15.51 8.12
CA ASN A 71 -7.80 -14.64 7.34
C ASN A 71 -8.50 -13.50 6.59
N LEU A 72 -9.79 -13.64 6.27
CA LEU A 72 -10.62 -12.55 5.72
C LEU A 72 -10.67 -11.33 6.65
N LEU A 73 -10.61 -11.54 7.97
CA LEU A 73 -10.58 -10.45 8.95
C LEU A 73 -9.25 -9.69 8.93
N LEU A 74 -8.13 -10.28 8.48
CA LEU A 74 -6.86 -9.56 8.29
C LEU A 74 -6.96 -8.58 7.12
N ILE A 75 -7.62 -8.98 6.04
CA ILE A 75 -7.92 -8.09 4.90
C ILE A 75 -8.84 -6.96 5.37
N ALA A 76 -9.91 -7.29 6.11
CA ALA A 76 -10.81 -6.30 6.67
C ALA A 76 -10.07 -5.32 7.59
N TYR A 77 -9.20 -5.83 8.47
CA TYR A 77 -8.35 -5.02 9.35
C TYR A 77 -7.47 -4.05 8.55
N LEU A 78 -6.72 -4.55 7.57
CA LEU A 78 -5.86 -3.73 6.72
C LEU A 78 -6.65 -2.61 6.03
N VAL A 79 -7.75 -2.97 5.36
CA VAL A 79 -8.56 -2.02 4.61
C VAL A 79 -9.18 -0.98 5.54
N ILE A 80 -9.78 -1.40 6.66
CA ILE A 80 -10.42 -0.48 7.62
C ILE A 80 -9.39 0.49 8.18
N VAL A 81 -8.25 0.00 8.68
CA VAL A 81 -7.25 0.86 9.34
C VAL A 81 -6.66 1.88 8.35
N VAL A 82 -6.28 1.43 7.15
CA VAL A 82 -5.71 2.33 6.13
C VAL A 82 -6.75 3.34 5.61
N GLN A 83 -7.99 2.91 5.34
CA GLN A 83 -9.05 3.83 4.89
C GLN A 83 -9.42 4.84 5.98
N MET A 84 -9.51 4.40 7.23
CA MET A 84 -9.75 5.30 8.36
C MET A 84 -8.62 6.29 8.52
N SER A 85 -7.37 5.89 8.30
CA SER A 85 -6.22 6.80 8.27
C SER A 85 -6.37 7.89 7.22
N ASP A 86 -6.75 7.55 5.99
CA ASP A 86 -6.95 8.56 4.93
C ASP A 86 -8.07 9.54 5.27
N VAL A 87 -9.19 9.04 5.82
CA VAL A 87 -10.32 9.89 6.26
C VAL A 87 -9.90 10.79 7.42
N LEU A 88 -9.25 10.24 8.44
CA LEU A 88 -8.85 10.98 9.63
C LEU A 88 -7.76 12.00 9.31
N GLN A 89 -6.81 11.69 8.42
CA GLN A 89 -5.83 12.65 7.94
C GLN A 89 -6.50 13.83 7.24
N TYR A 90 -7.51 13.57 6.41
CA TYR A 90 -8.28 14.62 5.74
C TYR A 90 -9.08 15.46 6.74
N VAL A 91 -9.77 14.83 7.69
CA VAL A 91 -10.58 15.52 8.71
C VAL A 91 -9.70 16.35 9.65
N CYS A 92 -8.67 15.75 10.25
CA CYS A 92 -7.72 16.47 11.10
C CYS A 92 -6.99 17.55 10.32
N GLY A 93 -6.64 17.29 9.06
CA GLY A 93 -5.99 18.27 8.20
C GLY A 93 -6.88 19.45 7.86
N LYS A 94 -8.20 19.25 7.73
CA LYS A 94 -9.16 20.34 7.49
C LYS A 94 -9.49 21.14 8.76
N LEU A 95 -9.52 20.49 9.92
CA LEU A 95 -9.85 21.12 11.20
C LEU A 95 -8.67 21.88 11.80
N PHE A 96 -7.47 21.29 11.75
CA PHE A 96 -6.28 21.78 12.47
C PHE A 96 -5.11 22.13 11.55
N GLY A 97 -5.22 21.85 10.24
CA GLY A 97 -4.11 21.99 9.31
C GLY A 97 -3.67 23.44 9.11
N LYS A 98 -2.41 23.72 9.44
CA LYS A 98 -1.78 25.02 9.19
C LYS A 98 -0.59 24.87 8.25
N ARG A 99 0.18 23.78 8.39
CA ARG A 99 1.39 23.55 7.59
C ARG A 99 1.19 22.44 6.56
N LYS A 100 1.36 22.75 5.27
CA LYS A 100 1.29 21.76 4.17
C LYS A 100 2.55 20.91 4.12
N ILE A 101 2.40 19.59 3.92
CA ILE A 101 3.54 18.64 3.82
C ILE A 101 4.16 18.69 2.44
N ALA A 102 3.34 18.55 1.40
CA ALA A 102 3.79 18.44 0.02
C ALA A 102 2.90 19.31 -0.89
N PRO A 103 2.99 20.66 -0.80
CA PRO A 103 2.06 21.56 -1.48
C PRO A 103 2.01 21.41 -3.00
N LYS A 104 3.11 20.96 -3.62
CA LYS A 104 3.19 20.69 -5.07
C LYS A 104 2.56 19.35 -5.48
N LEU A 105 2.56 18.35 -4.59
CA LEU A 105 2.06 17.00 -4.87
C LEU A 105 0.60 16.83 -4.43
N SER A 106 0.29 17.26 -3.21
CA SER A 106 -1.05 17.22 -2.62
C SER A 106 -1.32 18.47 -1.79
N PRO A 107 -2.14 19.41 -2.30
CA PRO A 107 -2.42 20.67 -1.62
C PRO A 107 -3.28 20.51 -0.35
N SER A 108 -3.90 19.34 -0.15
CA SER A 108 -4.77 19.02 0.99
C SER A 108 -4.07 18.31 2.15
N LYS A 109 -2.84 17.78 1.95
CA LYS A 109 -2.11 17.06 3.01
C LYS A 109 -1.34 18.04 3.90
N THR A 110 -1.69 18.08 5.20
CA THR A 110 -1.07 18.93 6.22
C THR A 110 -0.34 18.11 7.28
N VAL A 111 0.67 18.70 7.93
CA VAL A 111 1.50 18.06 8.95
C VAL A 111 0.63 17.65 10.14
N GLU A 112 -0.27 18.54 10.54
CA GLU A 112 -1.20 18.30 11.64
C GLU A 112 -2.20 17.20 11.27
N GLY A 113 -2.64 17.15 10.01
CA GLY A 113 -3.48 16.07 9.48
C GLY A 113 -2.75 14.72 9.47
N PHE A 114 -1.48 14.68 9.06
CA PHE A 114 -0.66 13.47 9.11
C PHE A 114 -0.48 12.95 10.54
N VAL A 115 0.00 13.81 11.46
CA VAL A 115 0.25 13.39 12.85
C VAL A 115 -1.06 13.01 13.53
N GLY A 116 -2.09 13.86 13.48
CA GLY A 116 -3.37 13.59 14.13
C GLY A 116 -4.11 12.41 13.52
N GLY A 117 -4.13 12.32 12.19
CA GLY A 117 -4.81 11.25 11.47
C GLY A 117 -4.18 9.89 11.71
N ILE A 118 -2.84 9.79 11.65
CA ILE A 118 -2.13 8.53 11.91
C ILE A 118 -2.27 8.11 13.37
N LEU A 119 -2.15 9.03 14.33
CA LEU A 119 -2.32 8.67 15.75
C LEU A 119 -3.73 8.12 16.01
N LEU A 120 -4.78 8.81 15.53
CA LEU A 120 -6.15 8.35 15.70
C LEU A 120 -6.42 7.03 14.98
N ALA A 121 -5.95 6.87 13.73
CA ALA A 121 -6.12 5.62 12.99
C ALA A 121 -5.35 4.45 13.61
N THR A 122 -4.20 4.73 14.24
CA THR A 122 -3.43 3.73 14.99
C THR A 122 -4.17 3.28 16.23
N LEU A 123 -4.83 4.20 16.95
CA LEU A 123 -5.69 3.85 18.07
C LEU A 123 -6.91 3.02 17.63
N ILE A 124 -7.49 3.32 16.47
CA ILE A 124 -8.56 2.50 15.89
C ILE A 124 -8.06 1.09 15.56
N GLY A 125 -6.89 0.98 14.92
CA GLY A 125 -6.27 -0.32 14.66
C GLY A 125 -6.00 -1.11 15.94
N CYS A 126 -5.46 -0.45 16.96
CA CYS A 126 -5.29 -1.02 18.30
C CYS A 126 -6.61 -1.49 18.92
N ALA A 127 -7.71 -0.73 18.76
CA ALA A 127 -9.03 -1.11 19.26
C ALA A 127 -9.65 -2.31 18.51
N LEU A 128 -9.17 -2.59 17.29
CA LEU A 128 -9.56 -3.74 16.47
C LEU A 128 -8.69 -4.99 16.73
N TRP A 129 -7.88 -5.02 17.79
CA TRP A 129 -7.04 -6.18 18.09
C TRP A 129 -7.81 -7.51 18.21
N TRP A 130 -9.06 -7.47 18.70
CA TRP A 130 -9.92 -8.65 18.91
C TRP A 130 -10.34 -9.38 17.62
N ILE A 131 -10.30 -8.70 16.47
CA ILE A 131 -10.53 -9.37 15.18
C ILE A 131 -9.25 -9.96 14.59
N THR A 132 -8.08 -9.71 15.16
CA THR A 132 -6.76 -10.14 14.65
C THR A 132 -6.12 -11.19 15.58
N PRO A 133 -5.10 -11.94 15.12
CA PRO A 133 -4.33 -12.82 16.00
C PRO A 133 -3.30 -12.05 16.87
N PHE A 134 -3.33 -10.72 16.86
CA PHE A 134 -2.34 -9.87 17.51
C PHE A 134 -2.74 -9.51 18.94
N THR A 135 -1.76 -9.39 19.82
CA THR A 135 -1.94 -8.70 21.11
C THR A 135 -2.23 -7.21 20.90
N VAL A 136 -2.73 -6.54 21.95
CA VAL A 136 -3.00 -5.09 21.92
C VAL A 136 -1.77 -4.29 21.48
N TRP A 137 -0.58 -4.65 21.99
CA TRP A 137 0.66 -3.97 21.68
C TRP A 137 1.11 -4.21 20.23
N GLU A 138 1.02 -5.45 19.76
CA GLU A 138 1.37 -5.80 18.37
C GLU A 138 0.41 -5.13 17.38
N SER A 139 -0.90 -5.13 17.67
CA SER A 139 -1.91 -4.45 16.85
C SER A 139 -1.64 -2.93 16.76
N LEU A 140 -1.21 -2.30 17.85
CA LEU A 140 -0.82 -0.89 17.84
C LEU A 140 0.40 -0.64 16.94
N LEU A 141 1.46 -1.44 17.06
CA LEU A 141 2.67 -1.29 16.25
C LEU A 141 2.41 -1.56 14.76
N ILE A 142 1.64 -2.61 14.45
CA ILE A 142 1.24 -2.95 13.10
C ILE A 142 0.38 -1.85 12.50
N ALA A 143 -0.63 -1.36 13.23
CA ALA A 143 -1.49 -0.26 12.78
C ALA A 143 -0.67 1.00 12.48
N LEU A 144 0.29 1.34 13.33
CA LEU A 144 1.18 2.47 13.11
C LEU A 144 1.98 2.30 11.82
N MET A 145 2.59 1.13 11.62
CA MET A 145 3.38 0.82 10.44
C MET A 145 2.56 0.90 9.14
N ILE A 146 1.39 0.26 9.09
CA ILE A 146 0.54 0.28 7.88
C ILE A 146 0.02 1.69 7.59
N ASN A 147 -0.26 2.49 8.61
CA ASN A 147 -0.69 3.88 8.44
C ASN A 147 0.42 4.77 7.87
N LEU A 148 1.65 4.62 8.36
CA LEU A 148 2.82 5.33 7.83
C LEU A 148 3.10 4.96 6.37
N LEU A 149 3.03 3.66 6.04
CA LEU A 149 3.27 3.17 4.70
C LEU A 149 2.16 3.52 3.73
N GLY A 150 0.90 3.44 4.16
CA GLY A 150 -0.25 3.91 3.37
C GLY A 150 -0.13 5.40 3.06
N PHE A 151 0.30 6.22 4.03
CA PHE A 151 0.58 7.63 3.79
C PHE A 151 1.69 7.85 2.76
N ALA A 152 2.82 7.14 2.91
CA ALA A 152 3.95 7.22 1.99
C ALA A 152 3.54 6.80 0.57
N GLY A 153 2.79 5.70 0.44
CA GLY A 153 2.22 5.24 -0.82
C GLY A 153 1.31 6.27 -1.48
N GLY A 154 0.43 6.92 -0.69
CA GLY A 154 -0.42 8.00 -1.17
C GLY A 154 0.38 9.21 -1.71
N ILE A 155 1.55 9.52 -1.12
CA ILE A 155 2.45 10.56 -1.66
C ILE A 155 3.09 10.11 -2.97
N VAL A 156 3.63 8.88 -3.03
CA VAL A 156 4.25 8.33 -4.23
C VAL A 156 3.25 8.32 -5.38
N MET A 157 2.03 7.86 -5.13
CA MET A 157 1.01 7.78 -6.16
C MET A 157 0.50 9.16 -6.58
N SER A 158 0.41 10.11 -5.65
CA SER A 158 0.18 11.51 -5.98
C SER A 158 1.28 12.07 -6.89
N ALA A 159 2.55 11.73 -6.66
CA ALA A 159 3.66 12.15 -7.51
C ALA A 159 3.59 11.53 -8.91
N ILE A 160 3.30 10.23 -9.02
CA ILE A 160 3.10 9.54 -10.30
C ILE A 160 1.96 10.17 -11.10
N LYS A 161 0.85 10.51 -10.45
CA LYS A 161 -0.27 11.21 -11.09
C LYS A 161 0.15 12.55 -11.66
N ARG A 162 0.89 13.37 -10.89
CA ARG A 162 1.39 14.68 -11.35
C ARG A 162 2.41 14.59 -12.47
N ASP A 163 3.30 13.61 -12.44
CA ASP A 163 4.25 13.35 -13.53
C ASP A 163 3.54 13.03 -14.86
N ARG A 164 2.42 12.31 -14.79
CA ARG A 164 1.56 11.98 -15.94
C ARG A 164 0.65 13.14 -16.38
N GLY A 165 0.66 14.28 -15.68
CA GLY A 165 -0.24 15.40 -15.94
C GLY A 165 -1.70 15.16 -15.54
N VAL A 166 -1.99 14.10 -14.79
CA VAL A 166 -3.35 13.73 -14.35
C VAL A 166 -3.52 14.09 -12.86
N LYS A 167 -4.69 14.62 -12.49
CA LYS A 167 -4.98 14.96 -11.09
C LYS A 167 -5.50 13.76 -10.31
N ASP A 168 -6.50 13.06 -10.87
CA ASP A 168 -7.19 11.92 -10.27
C ASP A 168 -7.38 10.82 -11.34
N TRP A 169 -7.30 9.54 -10.95
CA TRP A 169 -7.54 8.42 -11.88
C TRP A 169 -8.97 8.44 -12.47
N GLY A 170 -9.90 9.15 -11.82
CA GLY A 170 -11.32 9.23 -12.21
C GLY A 170 -11.62 9.86 -13.56
N HIS A 171 -10.70 10.65 -14.14
CA HIS A 171 -10.87 11.10 -15.53
C HIS A 171 -10.64 9.98 -16.55
N MET A 172 -10.03 8.87 -16.14
CA MET A 172 -9.77 7.70 -16.99
C MET A 172 -10.85 6.61 -16.82
N ILE A 173 -11.58 6.61 -15.69
CA ILE A 173 -12.69 5.69 -15.39
C ILE A 173 -13.81 6.49 -14.71
N GLU A 174 -14.81 6.91 -15.49
CA GLU A 174 -15.97 7.67 -15.02
C GLU A 174 -16.69 6.92 -13.87
N GLY A 175 -16.88 7.60 -12.74
CA GLY A 175 -17.63 7.09 -11.58
C GLY A 175 -16.84 6.38 -10.48
N HIS A 176 -15.60 5.90 -10.72
CA HIS A 176 -14.83 5.12 -9.74
C HIS A 176 -13.52 5.78 -9.24
N GLY A 177 -13.22 7.01 -9.66
CA GLY A 177 -11.96 7.69 -9.34
C GLY A 177 -11.60 7.70 -7.86
N GLY A 178 -12.59 7.96 -7.00
CA GLY A 178 -12.38 7.98 -5.55
C GLY A 178 -12.14 6.60 -4.93
N MET A 179 -12.52 5.50 -5.58
CA MET A 179 -12.27 4.14 -5.10
C MET A 179 -10.86 3.67 -5.48
N LEU A 180 -10.41 3.99 -6.70
CA LEU A 180 -9.06 3.68 -7.16
C LEU A 180 -8.00 4.45 -6.37
N ASP A 181 -8.25 5.74 -6.09
CA ASP A 181 -7.36 6.55 -5.24
C ASP A 181 -7.25 6.02 -3.80
N ARG A 182 -8.26 5.30 -3.29
CA ARG A 182 -8.23 4.66 -1.96
C ARG A 182 -7.46 3.34 -1.97
N LEU A 183 -7.47 2.63 -3.09
CA LEU A 183 -6.68 1.42 -3.24
C LEU A 183 -5.19 1.74 -3.29
N ASP A 184 -4.78 2.94 -3.73
CA ASP A 184 -3.38 3.37 -3.75
C ASP A 184 -2.70 3.20 -2.36
N SER A 185 -3.34 3.72 -1.30
CA SER A 185 -2.82 3.60 0.08
C SER A 185 -2.79 2.14 0.56
N VAL A 186 -3.82 1.35 0.23
CA VAL A 186 -3.93 -0.06 0.63
C VAL A 186 -2.86 -0.90 -0.07
N CYS A 187 -2.64 -0.69 -1.36
CA CYS A 187 -1.65 -1.39 -2.17
C CYS A 187 -0.24 -1.21 -1.60
N PHE A 188 0.13 -0.02 -1.14
CA PHE A 188 1.46 0.19 -0.54
C PHE A 188 1.61 -0.43 0.85
N ALA A 189 0.53 -0.45 1.65
CA ALA A 189 0.56 -1.06 2.97
C ALA A 189 0.51 -2.60 2.93
N ALA A 190 -0.15 -3.18 1.92
CA ALA A 190 -0.43 -4.61 1.85
C ALA A 190 0.81 -5.52 1.84
N PRO A 191 1.87 -5.28 1.03
CA PRO A 191 3.05 -6.12 1.03
C PRO A 191 3.73 -6.15 2.39
N ILE A 192 3.91 -5.00 3.03
CA ILE A 192 4.61 -4.95 4.32
C ILE A 192 3.75 -5.60 5.41
N PHE A 193 2.45 -5.34 5.43
CA PHE A 193 1.54 -6.00 6.36
C PHE A 193 1.60 -7.53 6.20
N PHE A 194 1.49 -8.02 4.97
CA PHE A 194 1.60 -9.44 4.68
C PHE A 194 2.93 -10.04 5.19
N HIS A 195 4.08 -9.40 4.91
CA HIS A 195 5.38 -9.90 5.36
C HIS A 195 5.51 -9.88 6.89
N LEU A 196 5.01 -8.84 7.56
CA LEU A 196 5.01 -8.76 9.03
C LEU A 196 4.20 -9.90 9.66
N VAL A 197 3.00 -10.16 9.16
CA VAL A 197 2.15 -11.25 9.67
C VAL A 197 2.80 -12.60 9.39
N ARG A 198 3.32 -12.81 8.17
CA ARG A 198 3.96 -14.06 7.79
C ARG A 198 5.18 -14.41 8.63
N TYR A 199 6.05 -13.44 8.94
CA TYR A 199 7.28 -13.69 9.71
C TYR A 199 7.06 -13.71 11.21
N GLY A 200 6.00 -13.06 11.71
CA GLY A 200 5.71 -13.00 13.14
C GLY A 200 4.75 -14.09 13.65
N TRP A 201 3.84 -14.60 12.81
CA TRP A 201 2.70 -15.43 13.26
C TRP A 201 2.48 -16.73 12.47
N THR A 202 3.28 -17.02 11.46
CA THR A 202 3.24 -18.28 10.70
C THR A 202 4.57 -19.01 10.80
#